data_AF-A0A314KT19-F1
#
_entry.id   AF-A0A314KT19-F1
#
_cell.length_a   1.000
_cell.length_b   1.000
_cell.length_c   1.000
_cell.angle_alpha   90.00
_cell.angle_beta   90.00
_cell.angle_gamma   90.00
#
_symmetry.space_group_name_H-M   'P 1'
#
loop_
_entity.id
_entity.type
_entity.pdbx_description
1 polymer ?
#
loop_
_entity_poly.entity_id
_entity_poly.type
_entity_poly.pdbx_seq_one_letter_code
_entity_poly.pdbx_strand_id
1 'polypeptide(L)'
;MRCFTKNHELLRPVVTHFATAYLILQGIQKQKQALRSMFSYEAWNSSTMAKKHEGVKTIATVLFDPTFWPHIAYCVRSVTPLVSVLREVDSEEKPCMGYMYHLMTKAKENIALNCGNNERKYGPSWKRIDERWTSQLHRPLHAAGYYLNPQLRFEDRFSNSLKS
;
A
#
# COMPACT_ATOMS: atom_id res chain seq x y z
N MET A 1 10.81 9.85 21.41
CA MET A 1 10.22 8.96 20.39
C MET A 1 10.12 7.51 20.84
N ARG A 2 11.22 6.80 21.12
CA ARG A 2 11.21 5.36 21.50
C ARG A 2 10.33 5.02 22.71
N CYS A 3 10.28 5.88 23.72
CA CYS A 3 9.43 5.69 24.92
C CYS A 3 7.93 5.71 24.60
N PHE A 4 7.52 6.43 23.55
CA PHE A 4 6.12 6.53 23.13
C PHE A 4 5.71 5.41 22.17
N THR A 5 6.62 4.99 21.30
CA THR A 5 6.36 3.92 20.32
C THR A 5 6.64 2.52 20.85
N LYS A 6 6.91 2.34 22.15
CA LYS A 6 7.32 1.06 22.76
C LYS A 6 8.48 0.41 22.00
N ASN A 7 9.49 1.21 21.63
CA ASN A 7 10.63 0.80 20.80
C ASN A 7 10.29 0.31 19.38
N HIS A 8 9.06 0.46 18.90
CA HIS A 8 8.77 0.19 17.50
C HIS A 8 9.41 1.25 16.60
N GLU A 9 10.23 0.78 15.66
CA GLU A 9 10.84 1.61 14.62
C GLU A 9 9.83 1.97 13.54
N LEU A 10 9.76 3.27 13.23
CA LEU A 10 8.93 3.82 12.15
C LEU A 10 9.63 3.67 10.79
N LEU A 11 10.95 3.79 10.79
CA LEU A 11 11.78 3.55 9.63
C LEU A 11 12.17 2.07 9.64
N ARG A 12 11.72 1.33 8.63
CA ARG A 12 12.19 -0.02 8.36
C ARG A 12 12.85 -0.02 6.99
N PRO A 13 14.16 0.26 6.90
CA PRO A 13 14.90 0.02 5.68
C PRO A 13 14.75 -1.45 5.30
N VAL A 14 14.19 -1.74 4.13
CA VAL A 14 14.09 -3.09 3.59
C VAL A 14 15.01 -3.22 2.39
N VAL A 15 15.55 -4.41 2.19
CA VAL A 15 16.44 -4.74 1.06
C VAL A 15 15.80 -4.39 -0.29
N THR A 16 14.48 -4.49 -0.41
CA THR A 16 13.74 -4.03 -1.60
C THR A 16 13.25 -2.59 -1.44
N HIS A 17 13.87 -1.68 -2.18
CA HIS A 17 13.53 -0.24 -2.19
C HIS A 17 12.04 0.04 -2.48
N PHE A 18 11.36 -0.89 -3.18
CA PHE A 18 9.94 -0.81 -3.52
C PHE A 18 8.99 -0.85 -2.31
N ALA A 19 9.35 -1.57 -1.24
CA ALA A 19 8.47 -1.76 -0.08
C ALA A 19 8.71 -0.72 1.03
N THR A 20 9.86 -0.04 1.02
CA THR A 20 10.29 0.87 2.10
C THR A 20 9.27 1.97 2.38
N ALA A 21 8.78 2.66 1.34
CA ALA A 21 7.80 3.74 1.52
C ALA A 21 6.48 3.24 2.11
N TYR A 22 5.99 2.08 1.66
CA TYR A 22 4.77 1.45 2.19
C TYR A 22 4.93 1.07 3.67
N LEU A 23 6.04 0.43 4.03
CA LEU A 23 6.29 -0.03 5.40
C LEU A 23 6.45 1.14 6.37
N ILE A 24 7.07 2.24 5.92
CA ILE A 24 7.14 3.48 6.69
C ILE A 24 5.74 4.05 6.94
N LEU A 25 4.92 4.19 5.89
CA LEU A 25 3.53 4.69 6.03
C LEU A 25 2.69 3.79 6.94
N GLN A 26 2.84 2.46 6.80
CA GLN A 26 2.18 1.49 7.67
C GLN A 26 2.65 1.62 9.12
N GLY A 27 3.95 1.84 9.35
CA GLY A 27 4.52 2.08 10.67
C GLY A 27 3.98 3.35 11.31
N ILE A 28 3.95 4.46 10.57
CA ILE A 28 3.37 5.74 11.01
C ILE A 28 1.89 5.56 11.36
N GLN A 29 1.12 4.87 10.52
CA GLN A 29 -0.30 4.60 10.78
C GLN A 29 -0.50 3.79 12.07
N LYS A 30 0.27 2.72 12.27
CA LYS A 30 0.22 1.87 13.47
C LYS A 30 0.56 2.66 14.74
N GLN A 31 1.47 3.62 14.64
CA GLN A 31 1.91 4.46 15.76
C GLN A 31 1.15 5.78 15.88
N LYS A 32 -0.01 5.93 15.22
CA LYS A 32 -0.79 7.17 15.24
C LYS A 32 -0.99 7.77 16.63
N GLN A 33 -1.47 6.97 17.58
CA GLN A 33 -1.75 7.47 18.93
C GLN A 33 -0.47 7.80 19.68
N ALA A 34 0.54 6.94 19.60
CA ALA A 34 1.86 7.19 20.20
C ALA A 34 2.50 8.48 19.68
N LEU A 35 2.41 8.74 18.38
CA LEU A 35 2.92 9.95 17.75
C LEU A 35 2.14 11.18 18.24
N ARG A 36 0.80 11.14 18.25
CA ARG A 36 0.00 12.24 18.78
C ARG A 36 0.35 12.54 20.25
N SER A 37 0.42 11.52 21.09
CA SER A 37 0.83 11.68 22.49
C SER A 37 2.23 12.28 22.63
N MET A 38 3.19 11.86 21.80
CA MET A 38 4.54 12.41 21.81
C MET A 38 4.56 13.90 21.48
N PHE A 39 3.86 14.32 20.43
CA PHE A 39 3.84 15.73 19.99
C PHE A 39 3.01 16.63 20.90
N SER A 40 2.12 16.07 21.72
CA SER A 40 1.37 16.81 22.74
C SER A 40 2.08 16.87 24.10
N TYR A 41 3.19 16.14 24.28
CA TYR A 41 3.87 16.05 25.58
C TYR A 41 4.79 17.24 25.83
N GLU A 42 4.85 17.70 27.09
CA GLU A 42 5.60 18.90 27.47
C GLU A 42 7.10 18.79 27.17
N ALA A 43 7.68 17.60 27.33
CA ALA A 43 9.10 17.37 26.99
C ALA A 43 9.40 17.52 25.48
N TRP A 44 8.41 17.35 24.60
CA TRP A 44 8.59 17.67 23.19
C TRP A 44 8.57 19.18 22.98
N ASN A 45 7.62 19.89 23.59
CA ASN A 45 7.47 21.34 23.46
C ASN A 45 8.67 22.12 24.00
N SER A 46 9.34 21.60 25.03
CA SER A 46 10.56 22.19 25.58
C SER A 46 11.82 21.89 24.77
N SER A 47 11.76 20.97 23.80
CA SER A 47 12.91 20.57 22.99
C SER A 47 13.34 21.65 21.99
N THR A 48 14.63 21.66 21.64
CA THR A 48 15.17 22.52 20.57
C THR A 48 14.57 22.17 19.21
N MET A 49 14.13 20.93 19.01
CA MET A 49 13.52 20.46 17.76
C MET A 49 12.15 21.07 17.53
N ALA A 50 11.34 21.22 18.58
CA ALA A 50 10.02 21.83 18.48
C ALA A 50 10.07 23.31 18.06
N LYS A 51 11.16 24.01 18.36
CA LYS A 51 11.36 25.43 18.00
C LYS A 51 11.82 25.63 16.55
N LYS A 52 12.28 24.57 15.87
CA LYS A 52 12.66 24.66 14.44
C LYS A 52 11.41 24.72 13.57
N HIS A 53 11.53 25.39 12.42
CA HIS A 53 10.47 25.47 11.41
C HIS A 53 9.87 24.09 11.08
N GLU A 54 10.72 23.08 10.85
CA GLU A 54 10.27 21.71 10.56
C GLU A 54 9.52 21.06 11.74
N GLY A 55 9.92 21.35 12.98
CA GLY A 55 9.25 20.86 14.17
C GLY A 55 7.85 21.43 14.31
N VAL A 56 7.70 22.75 14.15
CA VAL A 56 6.40 23.45 14.17
C VAL A 56 5.47 22.91 13.10
N LYS A 57 5.97 22.78 11.86
CA LYS A 57 5.19 22.23 10.74
C LYS A 57 4.76 20.78 11.00
N THR A 58 5.64 19.95 11.56
CA THR A 58 5.33 18.56 11.90
C THR A 58 4.22 18.48 12.95
N ILE A 59 4.27 19.30 14.00
CA ILE A 59 3.21 19.36 15.02
C ILE A 59 1.89 19.77 14.38
N ALA A 60 1.90 20.82 13.55
CA ALA A 60 0.74 21.30 12.82
C ALA A 60 0.08 20.16 12.01
N THR A 61 0.88 19.42 11.24
CA THR A 61 0.41 18.28 10.44
C THR A 61 -0.07 17.10 11.29
N VAL A 62 0.67 16.71 12.33
CA VAL A 62 0.35 15.48 13.09
C VAL A 62 -0.84 15.66 14.04
N LEU A 63 -0.93 16.82 14.69
CA LEU A 63 -1.97 17.10 15.69
C LEU A 63 -3.22 17.72 15.09
N PHE A 64 -3.06 18.69 14.19
CA PHE A 64 -4.12 19.62 13.81
C PHE A 64 -4.62 19.49 12.37
N ASP A 65 -3.83 18.95 11.43
CA ASP A 65 -4.31 18.71 10.07
C ASP A 65 -5.34 17.56 10.05
N PRO A 66 -6.61 17.83 9.72
CA PRO A 66 -7.66 16.81 9.71
C PRO A 66 -7.48 15.80 8.57
N THR A 67 -6.69 16.14 7.56
CA THR A 67 -6.54 15.35 6.33
C THR A 67 -5.35 14.39 6.40
N PHE A 68 -4.32 14.70 7.19
CA PHE A 68 -3.07 13.94 7.24
C PHE A 68 -3.29 12.44 7.52
N TRP A 69 -3.97 12.11 8.62
CA TRP A 69 -4.21 10.72 9.01
C TRP A 69 -5.13 9.95 8.03
N PRO A 70 -6.25 10.54 7.55
CA PRO A 70 -7.04 9.96 6.47
C PRO A 70 -6.22 9.65 5.21
N HIS A 71 -5.33 10.55 4.79
CA HIS A 71 -4.47 10.33 3.63
C HIS A 71 -3.49 9.17 3.82
N ILE A 72 -2.83 9.08 4.99
CA ILE A 72 -1.97 7.92 5.30
C ILE A 72 -2.78 6.62 5.24
N ALA A 73 -3.96 6.60 5.86
CA ALA A 73 -4.81 5.43 5.86
C ALA A 73 -5.30 5.05 4.45
N TYR A 74 -5.56 6.04 3.59
CA TYR A 74 -5.88 5.82 2.19
C TYR A 74 -4.69 5.20 1.44
N CYS A 75 -3.49 5.78 1.53
CA CYS A 75 -2.29 5.25 0.88
C CYS A 75 -2.00 3.80 1.28
N VAL A 76 -2.04 3.48 2.58
CA VAL A 76 -1.80 2.11 3.07
C VAL A 76 -2.85 1.15 2.52
N ARG A 77 -4.13 1.53 2.54
CA ARG A 77 -5.23 0.69 2.02
C ARG A 77 -5.15 0.43 0.51
N SER A 78 -4.73 1.44 -0.27
CA SER A 78 -4.60 1.30 -1.73
C SER A 78 -3.38 0.49 -2.14
N VAL A 79 -2.30 0.52 -1.36
CA VAL A 79 -1.05 -0.17 -1.71
C VAL A 79 -0.97 -1.59 -1.12
N THR A 80 -1.68 -1.87 -0.02
CA THR A 80 -1.65 -3.20 0.64
C THR A 80 -1.95 -4.36 -0.32
N PRO A 81 -3.00 -4.30 -1.18
CA PRO A 81 -3.28 -5.40 -2.11
C PRO A 81 -2.14 -5.67 -3.10
N LEU A 82 -1.43 -4.62 -3.55
CA LEU A 82 -0.28 -4.76 -4.45
C LEU A 82 0.92 -5.42 -3.75
N VAL A 83 1.14 -5.09 -2.48
CA VAL A 83 2.18 -5.76 -1.67
C VAL A 83 1.85 -7.24 -1.47
N SER A 84 0.57 -7.60 -1.32
CA SER A 84 0.15 -9.00 -1.29
C SER A 84 0.45 -9.71 -2.61
N VAL A 85 0.18 -9.08 -3.77
CA VAL A 85 0.55 -9.68 -5.07
C VAL A 85 2.04 -9.96 -5.17
N LEU A 86 2.89 -9.01 -4.77
CA LEU A 86 4.35 -9.20 -4.79
C LEU A 86 4.76 -10.40 -3.93
N ARG A 87 4.21 -10.53 -2.72
CA ARG A 87 4.51 -11.66 -1.82
C ARG A 87 4.10 -13.01 -2.40
N GLU A 88 2.94 -13.07 -3.06
CA GLU A 88 2.45 -14.31 -3.70
C GLU A 88 3.26 -14.68 -4.94
N VAL A 89 3.78 -13.69 -5.67
CA VAL A 89 4.66 -13.92 -6.82
C VAL A 89 6.05 -14.39 -6.37
N ASP A 90 6.53 -13.86 -5.24
CA ASP A 90 7.84 -14.19 -4.68
C ASP A 90 7.85 -15.52 -3.89
N SER A 91 6.69 -16.11 -3.53
CA SER A 91 6.64 -17.26 -2.63
C SER A 91 7.16 -18.58 -3.22
N GLU A 92 7.45 -18.64 -4.53
CA GLU A 92 7.85 -19.83 -5.31
C GLU A 92 6.91 -21.07 -5.18
N GLU A 93 5.87 -21.01 -4.35
CA GLU A 93 4.94 -22.11 -4.09
C GLU A 93 4.07 -22.47 -5.31
N LYS A 94 3.80 -21.49 -6.19
CA LYS A 94 2.95 -21.65 -7.37
C LYS A 94 3.59 -21.02 -8.61
N PRO A 95 3.34 -21.55 -9.83
CA PRO A 95 3.85 -20.95 -11.06
C PRO A 95 3.28 -19.53 -11.25
N CYS A 96 4.08 -18.50 -10.99
CA CYS A 96 3.67 -17.09 -11.07
C CYS A 96 2.94 -16.76 -12.39
N MET A 97 3.46 -17.26 -13.51
CA MET A 97 2.93 -17.04 -14.86
C MET A 97 1.44 -17.34 -15.00
N GLY A 98 0.95 -18.40 -14.32
CA GLY A 98 -0.44 -18.84 -14.41
C GLY A 98 -1.41 -18.06 -13.53
N TYR A 99 -0.91 -17.27 -12.58
CA TYR A 99 -1.71 -16.58 -11.56
C TYR A 99 -1.62 -15.06 -11.62
N MET A 100 -0.63 -14.51 -12.32
CA MET A 100 -0.36 -13.07 -12.29
C MET A 100 -1.59 -12.21 -12.65
N TYR A 101 -2.35 -12.59 -13.69
CA TYR A 101 -3.59 -11.89 -14.05
C TYR A 101 -4.66 -12.00 -12.96
N HIS A 102 -4.87 -13.18 -12.41
CA HIS A 102 -5.82 -13.39 -11.32
C HIS A 102 -5.47 -12.53 -10.09
N LEU A 103 -4.20 -12.55 -9.69
CA LEU A 103 -3.70 -11.78 -8.56
C LEU A 103 -3.85 -10.27 -8.79
N MET A 104 -3.58 -9.78 -10.00
CA MET A 104 -3.75 -8.38 -10.35
C MET A 104 -5.22 -7.95 -10.32
N THR A 105 -6.12 -8.76 -10.90
CA THR A 105 -7.58 -8.52 -10.86
C THR A 105 -8.07 -8.45 -9.42
N LYS A 106 -7.72 -9.44 -8.60
CA LYS A 106 -8.06 -9.48 -7.18
C LYS A 106 -7.49 -8.30 -6.41
N ALA A 107 -6.29 -7.83 -6.76
CA ALA A 107 -5.72 -6.63 -6.14
C ALA A 107 -6.54 -5.38 -6.48
N LYS A 108 -6.94 -5.20 -7.75
CA LYS A 108 -7.80 -4.09 -8.18
C LYS A 108 -9.15 -4.11 -7.44
N GLU A 109 -9.78 -5.27 -7.35
CA GLU A 109 -11.03 -5.47 -6.59
C GLU A 109 -10.86 -5.10 -5.12
N ASN A 110 -9.81 -5.58 -4.46
CA ASN A 110 -9.53 -5.25 -3.06
C ASN A 110 -9.27 -3.74 -2.86
N ILE A 111 -8.63 -3.07 -3.81
CA ILE A 111 -8.47 -1.60 -3.77
C ILE A 111 -9.83 -0.91 -3.86
N ALA A 112 -10.71 -1.37 -4.75
CA ALA A 112 -12.06 -0.81 -4.88
C ALA A 112 -12.86 -0.99 -3.57
N LEU A 113 -12.85 -2.20 -3.00
CA LEU A 113 -13.49 -2.50 -1.72
C LEU A 113 -12.94 -1.63 -0.58
N ASN A 114 -11.61 -1.52 -0.47
CA ASN A 114 -10.95 -0.69 0.54
C ASN A 114 -11.29 0.80 0.42
N CYS A 115 -11.65 1.25 -0.78
CA CYS A 115 -12.10 2.60 -1.09
C CYS A 115 -13.64 2.75 -1.02
N GLY A 116 -14.35 1.74 -0.51
CA GLY A 116 -15.81 1.74 -0.38
C GLY A 116 -16.53 1.71 -1.73
N ASN A 117 -15.93 1.05 -2.73
CA ASN A 117 -16.40 1.00 -4.12
C ASN A 117 -16.66 2.38 -4.75
N ASN A 118 -16.00 3.42 -4.24
CA ASN A 118 -16.08 4.76 -4.81
C ASN A 118 -15.01 4.97 -5.88
N GLU A 119 -15.43 4.97 -7.14
CA GLU A 119 -14.55 5.09 -8.31
C GLU A 119 -13.68 6.34 -8.27
N ARG A 120 -14.17 7.48 -7.75
CA ARG A 120 -13.37 8.69 -7.61
C ARG A 120 -12.15 8.50 -6.69
N LYS A 121 -12.24 7.55 -5.75
CA LYS A 121 -11.15 7.21 -4.84
C LYS A 121 -10.19 6.19 -5.45
N TYR A 122 -10.67 5.06 -5.98
CA TYR A 122 -9.77 4.01 -6.47
C TYR A 122 -9.34 4.18 -7.93
N GLY A 123 -10.14 4.85 -8.77
CA GLY A 123 -9.92 5.01 -10.20
C GLY A 123 -8.53 5.55 -10.58
N PRO A 124 -8.02 6.62 -9.92
CA PRO A 124 -6.66 7.09 -10.16
C PRO A 124 -5.58 6.04 -9.86
N SER A 125 -5.81 5.17 -8.86
CA SER A 125 -4.88 4.08 -8.52
C SER A 125 -4.94 2.98 -9.57
N TRP A 126 -6.14 2.59 -10.01
CA TRP A 126 -6.34 1.63 -11.09
C TRP A 126 -5.68 2.11 -12.39
N LYS A 127 -5.87 3.37 -12.77
CA LYS A 127 -5.25 3.93 -13.97
C LYS A 127 -3.73 3.80 -13.94
N ARG A 128 -3.08 4.13 -12.81
CA ARG A 128 -1.64 3.97 -12.63
C ARG A 128 -1.18 2.51 -12.65
N ILE A 129 -2.01 1.60 -12.11
CA ILE A 129 -1.74 0.17 -12.17
C ILE A 129 -1.82 -0.31 -13.62
N ASP A 130 -2.87 0.05 -14.36
CA ASP A 130 -3.09 -0.35 -15.74
C ASP A 130 -2.00 0.19 -16.66
N GLU A 131 -1.60 1.47 -16.51
CA GLU A 131 -0.49 2.06 -17.25
C GLU A 131 0.83 1.28 -17.06
N ARG A 132 1.14 0.90 -15.81
CA ARG A 132 2.34 0.10 -15.49
C ARG A 132 2.20 -1.35 -15.96
N TRP A 133 1.02 -1.94 -15.81
CA TRP A 133 0.71 -3.29 -16.23
C TRP A 133 0.90 -3.44 -17.73
N THR A 134 0.26 -2.58 -18.53
CA THR A 134 0.34 -2.61 -19.99
C THR A 134 1.76 -2.36 -20.50
N SER A 135 2.53 -1.49 -19.84
CA SER A 135 3.89 -1.17 -20.29
C SER A 135 4.95 -2.21 -19.91
N GLN A 136 4.80 -2.92 -18.78
CA GLN A 136 5.88 -3.75 -18.24
C GLN A 136 5.55 -5.23 -18.11
N LEU A 137 4.29 -5.58 -17.77
CA LEU A 137 3.91 -6.92 -17.34
C LEU A 137 2.91 -7.60 -18.29
N HIS A 138 2.17 -6.84 -19.09
CA HIS A 138 1.24 -7.39 -20.07
C HIS A 138 2.01 -8.01 -21.25
N ARG A 139 2.26 -9.32 -21.18
CA ARG A 139 2.90 -10.10 -22.25
C ARG A 139 1.98 -11.25 -22.67
N PRO A 140 1.93 -11.61 -23.97
CA PRO A 140 1.13 -12.74 -24.45
C PRO A 140 1.37 -14.03 -23.66
N LEU A 141 2.60 -14.24 -23.17
CA LEU A 141 2.96 -15.42 -22.39
C LEU A 141 2.27 -15.46 -21.02
N HIS A 142 2.13 -14.33 -20.32
CA HIS A 142 1.39 -14.25 -19.07
C HIS A 142 -0.11 -14.51 -19.30
N ALA A 143 -0.66 -13.98 -20.41
CA ALA A 143 -2.06 -14.19 -20.76
C ALA A 143 -2.34 -15.66 -21.10
N ALA A 144 -1.45 -16.29 -21.86
CA ALA A 144 -1.51 -17.72 -22.16
C ALA A 144 -1.41 -18.55 -20.88
N GLY A 145 -0.49 -18.21 -19.98
CA GLY A 145 -0.33 -18.88 -18.68
C GLY A 145 -1.61 -18.85 -17.84
N TYR A 146 -2.26 -17.69 -17.75
CA TYR A 146 -3.55 -17.57 -17.07
C TYR A 146 -4.65 -18.38 -17.76
N TYR A 147 -4.77 -18.29 -19.09
CA TYR A 147 -5.80 -19.00 -19.86
C TYR A 147 -5.70 -20.53 -19.73
N LEU A 148 -4.47 -21.04 -19.69
CA LEU A 148 -4.15 -22.47 -19.61
C LEU A 148 -4.13 -23.01 -18.17
N ASN A 149 -4.32 -22.16 -17.15
CA ASN A 149 -4.31 -22.60 -15.76
C ASN A 149 -5.61 -23.34 -15.41
N PRO A 150 -5.61 -24.67 -15.21
CA PRO A 150 -6.84 -25.43 -14.99
C PRO A 150 -7.54 -25.04 -13.69
N GLN A 151 -6.79 -24.65 -12.67
CA GLN A 151 -7.36 -24.27 -11.37
C GLN A 151 -8.20 -23.00 -11.50
N LEU A 152 -7.80 -22.04 -12.34
CA LEU A 152 -8.54 -20.81 -12.57
C LEU A 152 -9.60 -20.95 -13.67
N ARG A 153 -9.34 -21.79 -14.68
CA ARG A 153 -10.23 -21.95 -15.83
C ARG A 153 -11.60 -22.50 -15.47
N PHE A 154 -11.69 -23.29 -14.41
CA PHE A 154 -12.94 -23.87 -13.94
C PHE A 154 -13.52 -23.14 -12.72
N GLU A 155 -12.96 -21.99 -12.31
CA GLU A 155 -13.58 -21.14 -11.29
C GLU A 155 -14.77 -20.36 -11.89
N ASP A 156 -15.85 -20.20 -11.11
CA ASP A 156 -17.05 -19.44 -11.50
C ASP A 156 -16.76 -17.97 -11.87
N ARG A 157 -15.62 -17.43 -11.43
CA ARG A 157 -15.17 -16.05 -11.67
C ARG A 157 -14.17 -15.92 -12.82
N PHE A 158 -14.00 -16.96 -13.64
CA PHE A 158 -13.10 -16.91 -14.78
C PHE A 158 -13.57 -15.87 -15.82
N SER A 159 -12.82 -14.76 -15.93
CA SER A 159 -13.10 -13.74 -16.95
C SER A 159 -12.34 -14.01 -18.25
N ASN A 160 -13.08 -14.03 -19.36
CA ASN A 160 -12.55 -14.05 -20.73
C ASN A 160 -12.15 -12.65 -21.23
N SER A 161 -12.13 -11.62 -20.37
CA SER A 161 -11.94 -10.22 -20.77
C SER A 161 -10.50 -9.85 -21.21
N LEU A 162 -9.65 -10.83 -21.52
CA LEU A 162 -8.31 -10.63 -22.11
C LEU A 162 -8.36 -10.24 -23.60
N LYS A 163 -9.42 -9.54 -24.04
CA LYS A 163 -9.54 -9.14 -25.45
C LYS A 163 -8.56 -8.00 -25.74
N SER A 164 -7.52 -8.38 -26.48
CA SER A 164 -6.61 -7.62 -27.36
C SER A 164 -6.63 -6.10 -27.25
#